data_AF-A0A1F3SZC9-F1
#
_entry.id   AF-A0A1F3SZC9-F1
#
_cell.length_a   1.000
_cell.length_b   1.000
_cell.length_c   1.000
_cell.angle_alpha   90.00
_cell.angle_beta   90.00
_cell.angle_gamma   90.00
#
_symmetry.space_group_name_H-M   'P 1'
#
loop_
_entity.id
_entity.type
_entity.pdbx_description
1 polymer ?
#
loop_
_entity_poly.entity_id
_entity_poly.type
_entity_poly.pdbx_seq_one_letter_code
_entity_poly.pdbx_strand_id
1 'polypeptide(L)' 'MPELLPIKAIAERFSVSEWSLYEAIRTDPTFPVINLGPKKNYRIDPRQYGLWLREKSRRAQLKQTRIPTAAELLRSIKR' A
#
# COMPACT_ATOMS: atom_id res chain seq x y z
N MET A 1 3.64 24.46 -0.56
CA MET A 1 2.57 23.90 0.29
C MET A 1 2.24 22.51 -0.24
N PRO A 2 2.23 21.44 0.58
CA PRO A 2 1.77 20.14 0.13
C PRO A 2 0.28 20.22 -0.26
N GLU A 3 -0.06 19.66 -1.42
CA GLU A 3 -1.44 19.61 -1.92
C GLU A 3 -2.17 18.46 -1.23
N LEU A 4 -3.18 18.78 -0.41
CA LEU A 4 -3.96 17.79 0.34
C LEU A 4 -5.26 17.45 -0.41
N LEU A 5 -5.27 16.29 -1.06
CA LEU A 5 -6.39 15.84 -1.87
C LEU A 5 -7.38 15.00 -1.08
N PRO A 6 -8.70 15.09 -1.36
CA PRO A 6 -9.68 14.18 -0.81
C PRO A 6 -9.48 12.75 -1.32
N ILE A 7 -9.99 11.76 -0.58
CA ILE A 7 -9.91 10.33 -0.92
C ILE A 7 -10.32 10.05 -2.38
N LYS A 8 -11.45 10.61 -2.81
CA LYS A 8 -11.95 10.44 -4.19
C LYS A 8 -10.94 10.90 -5.25
N ALA A 9 -10.28 12.04 -5.05
CA ALA A 9 -9.29 12.54 -6.00
C ALA A 9 -8.02 11.68 -6.03
N ILE A 10 -7.63 11.09 -4.90
CA ILE A 10 -6.53 10.11 -4.86
C ILE A 10 -6.91 8.82 -5.58
N ALA A 11 -8.14 8.33 -5.35
CA ALA A 11 -8.67 7.14 -6.00
C ALA A 11 -8.63 7.27 -7.52
N GLU A 12 -9.12 8.40 -8.05
CA GLU A 12 -9.08 8.72 -9.48
C GLU A 12 -7.64 8.83 -9.99
N ARG A 13 -6.79 9.60 -9.29
CA ARG A 13 -5.41 9.89 -9.72
C ARG A 13 -4.53 8.65 -9.80
N PHE A 14 -4.72 7.68 -8.90
CA PHE A 14 -3.92 6.45 -8.85
C PHE A 14 -4.67 5.24 -9.39
N SER A 15 -5.87 5.43 -9.94
CA SER A 15 -6.73 4.37 -10.47
C SER A 15 -6.94 3.21 -9.47
N VAL A 16 -7.24 3.57 -8.22
CA VAL A 16 -7.56 2.63 -7.14
C VAL A 16 -8.96 2.87 -6.61
N SER A 17 -9.58 1.88 -5.99
CA SER A 17 -10.90 2.05 -5.39
C SER A 17 -10.82 2.90 -4.11
N GLU A 18 -11.85 3.72 -3.85
CA GLU A 18 -11.99 4.42 -2.58
C GLU A 18 -12.04 3.44 -1.40
N TRP A 19 -12.69 2.29 -1.60
CA TRP A 19 -12.78 1.23 -0.58
C TRP A 19 -11.39 0.74 -0.14
N SER A 20 -10.47 0.49 -1.09
CA SER A 20 -9.10 0.10 -0.79
C SER A 20 -8.35 1.15 0.03
N LEU A 21 -8.60 2.44 -0.23
CA LEU A 21 -8.01 3.53 0.55
C LEU A 21 -8.59 3.56 1.97
N TYR A 22 -9.91 3.42 2.14
CA TYR A 22 -10.53 3.37 3.47
C TYR A 22 -10.06 2.15 4.28
N GLU A 23 -9.90 1.00 3.65
CA GLU A 23 -9.34 -0.18 4.30
C GLU A 23 -7.89 0.04 4.72
N ALA A 24 -7.08 0.68 3.88
CA ALA A 24 -5.70 1.02 4.24
C ALA A 24 -5.65 2.01 5.42
N ILE A 25 -6.53 3.02 5.44
CA ILE A 25 -6.67 3.95 6.58
C ILE A 25 -7.03 3.21 7.87
N ARG A 26 -7.89 2.19 7.78
CA ARG A 26 -8.36 1.41 8.95
C ARG A 26 -7.32 0.42 9.47
N THR A 27 -6.53 -0.17 8.57
CA THR A 27 -5.71 -1.35 8.89
C THR A 27 -4.22 -1.06 8.95
N ASP A 28 -3.74 0.02 8.31
CA ASP A 28 -2.33 0.35 8.23
C ASP A 28 -2.02 1.69 8.93
N PRO A 29 -1.38 1.66 10.11
CA PRO A 29 -1.03 2.89 10.82
C PRO A 29 0.03 3.74 10.11
N THR A 30 0.71 3.20 9.11
CA THR A 30 1.71 3.94 8.30
C THR A 30 1.10 4.63 7.08
N PHE A 31 -0.21 4.47 6.86
CA PHE A 31 -0.90 5.06 5.73
C PHE A 31 -0.90 6.60 5.82
N PRO A 32 -0.48 7.33 4.77
CA PRO A 32 -0.28 8.78 4.84
C PRO A 32 -1.60 9.55 4.68
N VAL A 33 -2.34 9.69 5.78
CA VAL A 33 -3.64 10.36 5.82
C VAL A 33 -3.72 11.37 6.96
N ILE A 34 -4.44 12.46 6.72
CA ILE A 34 -4.79 13.47 7.72
C ILE A 34 -6.31 13.51 7.84
N ASN A 35 -6.83 13.39 9.06
CA ASN A 35 -8.24 13.62 9.32
C ASN A 35 -8.48 15.08 9.72
N LEU A 36 -9.17 15.84 8.88
CA LEU A 36 -9.43 17.26 9.11
C LEU A 36 -10.76 17.54 9.85
N GLY A 37 -11.40 16.53 10.46
CA GLY A 37 -12.56 16.80 11.31
C GLY A 37 -13.43 15.61 11.71
N PRO A 38 -14.59 15.89 12.33
CA PRO A 38 -15.44 14.89 12.99
C PRO A 38 -16.15 13.94 12.02
N LYS A 39 -16.12 14.20 10.70
CA LYS A 39 -16.84 13.43 9.68
C LYS A 39 -15.92 12.60 8.77
N LYS A 40 -14.78 12.11 9.28
CA LYS A 40 -13.80 11.35 8.47
C LYS A 40 -13.40 12.13 7.20
N ASN A 41 -13.13 13.43 7.35
CA ASN A 41 -12.68 14.29 6.25
C ASN A 41 -11.20 14.02 5.99
N TYR A 42 -10.93 12.84 5.43
CA TYR A 42 -9.60 12.36 5.16
C TYR A 42 -9.01 13.06 3.94
N ARG A 43 -7.81 13.59 4.13
CA ARG A 43 -6.99 14.18 3.08
C ARG A 43 -5.63 13.49 3.03
N ILE A 44 -5.08 13.39 1.84
CA ILE A 44 -3.84 12.67 1.57
C ILE A 44 -2.96 13.58 0.71
N ASP A 45 -1.68 13.66 1.04
CA ASP A 45 -0.67 14.21 0.13
C ASP A 45 -0.34 13.15 -0.94
N PRO A 46 -0.60 13.41 -2.23
CA PRO A 46 -0.33 12.48 -3.32
C PRO A 46 1.13 11.99 -3.37
N ARG A 47 2.08 12.84 -2.97
CA ARG A 47 3.50 12.49 -2.95
C ARG A 47 3.78 11.46 -1.88
N GLN A 48 3.26 11.67 -0.66
CA GLN A 48 3.42 10.72 0.43
C GLN A 48 2.72 9.39 0.12
N TYR A 49 1.54 9.44 -0.48
CA TYR A 49 0.85 8.23 -0.93
C TYR A 49 1.68 7.44 -1.95
N GLY A 50 2.28 8.12 -2.93
CA GLY A 50 3.18 7.49 -3.89
C GLY A 50 4.41 6.85 -3.24
N LEU A 51 5.00 7.48 -2.22
CA LEU A 51 6.12 6.91 -1.46
C LEU A 51 5.68 5.67 -0.66
N TRP A 52 4.52 5.75 0.01
CA TRP A 52 3.96 4.63 0.76
C TRP A 52 3.67 3.43 -0.15
N LEU A 53 3.10 3.66 -1.35
CA LEU A 53 2.86 2.61 -2.34
C LEU A 53 4.16 1.92 -2.76
N ARG A 54 5.22 2.69 -3.07
CA ARG A 54 6.52 2.12 -3.44
C ARG A 54 7.11 1.24 -2.34
N GLU A 55 7.04 1.71 -1.09
CA GLU A 55 7.54 0.94 0.04
C GLU A 55 6.74 -0.34 0.28
N LYS A 56 5.40 -0.29 0.12
CA LYS A 56 4.54 -1.48 0.14
C LYS A 56 4.93 -2.48 -0.94
N SER A 57 5.09 -2.03 -2.19
CA SER A 57 5.49 -2.88 -3.30
C SER A 57 6.87 -3.50 -3.07
N ARG A 58 7.84 -2.74 -2.56
CA ARG A 58 9.18 -3.24 -2.22
C ARG A 58 9.11 -4.32 -1.14
N ARG A 59 8.35 -4.10 -0.07
CA ARG A 59 8.16 -5.12 0.98
C ARG A 59 7.46 -6.36 0.45
N ALA A 60 6.49 -6.20 -0.46
CA ALA A 60 5.83 -7.33 -1.10
C ALA A 60 6.81 -8.13 -1.96
N GLN A 61 7.66 -7.46 -2.75
CA GLN A 61 8.71 -8.12 -3.54
C GLN A 61 9.74 -8.85 -2.67
N LEU A 62 10.17 -8.25 -1.56
CA LEU A 62 11.08 -8.93 -0.63
C LEU A 62 10.44 -10.13 0.09
N LYS A 63 9.11 -10.10 0.26
CA LYS A 63 8.33 -11.21 0.83
C LYS A 63 7.90 -12.24 -0.21
N GLN A 64 8.04 -11.97 -1.50
CA GLN A 64 7.85 -13.01 -2.52
C GLN A 64 8.93 -14.05 -2.26
N THR A 65 8.50 -15.17 -1.70
CA THR A 65 9.35 -16.31 -1.41
C THR A 65 10.05 -16.71 -2.68
N ARG A 66 11.38 -16.87 -2.62
CA ARG A 66 12.16 -17.52 -3.66
C ARG A 66 11.42 -18.78 -4.06
N ILE A 67 10.92 -18.84 -5.29
CA ILE A 67 10.36 -20.08 -5.82
C ILE A 67 11.54 -21.05 -5.93
N PRO A 68 11.57 -22.12 -5.13
CA PRO A 68 12.67 -23.06 -5.19
C PRO A 68 12.71 -23.69 -6.58
N THR A 69 13.89 -23.76 -7.16
CA THR A 69 14.10 -24.44 -8.43
C THR A 69 13.81 -25.94 -8.26
N ALA A 70 13.49 -26.63 -9.37
CA ALA A 70 13.27 -28.08 -9.34
C ALA A 70 14.44 -28.84 -8.68
N ALA A 71 15.68 -28.37 -8.88
CA ALA A 71 16.87 -28.95 -8.27
C ALA A 71 16.98 -28.73 -6.74
N GLU A 72 16.38 -27.68 -6.20
CA GLU A 72 16.30 -27.43 -4.76
C GLU A 72 15.21 -28.29 -4.11
N LEU A 73 14.07 -28.42 -4.78
CA LEU A 73 12.97 -29.30 -4.35
C LEU A 73 13.39 -30.78 -4.32
N LEU A 74 14.12 -31.24 -5.33
CA LEU A 74 14.60 -32.63 -5.38
C LEU A 74 15.61 -32.96 -4.27
N ARG A 75 16.34 -31.96 -3.76
CA ARG A 75 17.28 -32.14 -2.64
C ARG A 75 16.58 -32.24 -1.29
N SER A 76 15.44 -31.60 -1.10
CA SER A 76 14.69 -31.65 0.17
C SER A 76 13.92 -32.96 0.39
N ILE A 77 13.68 -33.76 -0.66
CA ILE A 77 12.91 -35.02 -0.59
C ILE A 77 13.82 -36.22 -0.28
N LYS A 78 15.15 -36.10 -0.45
CA LYS A 78 16.13 -37.17 -0.20
C LYS A 78 16.64 -37.24 1.25
N ARG A 79 15.79 -36.93 2.25
CA ARG A 79 16.15 -37.06 3.66
C ARG A 79 15.35 -38.18 4.34
#